data_AF-A0A4Y4KG74-F1
#
_entry.id   AF-A0A4Y4KG74-F1
#
_cell.length_a   1.000
_cell.length_b   1.000
_cell.length_c   1.000
_cell.angle_alpha   90.00
_cell.angle_beta   90.00
_cell.angle_gamma   90.00
#
_symmetry.space_group_name_H-M   'P 1'
#
loop_
_entity.id
_entity.type
_entity.pdbx_description
1 polymer ?
#
loop_
_entity_poly.entity_id
_entity_poly.type
_entity_poly.pdbx_seq_one_letter_code
_entity_poly.pdbx_strand_id
1 'polypeptide(L)'
;MTATPNGRRLSQPIRLAWGLVLGMLLIAAAWSLSGQLMRWGMNKGLAIALSVMFDAAGLICATYARRAVERGTPAGLARLALVAFVGVSGILNWNPGNDLGGTPAAAGFASLSAGVELLFELHRRDVRDEQRAARGLIAERLPHIPFLGWIMYPSRSWATLRRAVGVRLDLLDPVQTGQPITGPDTDTSPDSRHAATVRSAVRAAASTFPDMTAEEIADHLSATHIETDTDTVRAILDEDTDIRPDAKDSRSQRPRGRRVRPIAPPGQTIADTIRTALASGITDKQAVLSYVRDVHGQQVSADTVRRTRDRIEERAS
;
A
#
# COMPACT_ATOMS: atom_id res chain seq x y z
N MET A 1 -3.74 7.23 -27.03
CA MET A 1 -4.24 8.28 -26.11
C MET A 1 -4.75 7.60 -24.86
N THR A 2 -3.92 7.53 -23.82
CA THR A 2 -4.29 6.96 -22.52
C THR A 2 -5.10 8.00 -21.77
N ALA A 3 -6.42 7.80 -21.71
CA ALA A 3 -7.28 8.57 -20.82
C ALA A 3 -6.84 8.25 -19.39
N THR A 4 -6.16 9.19 -18.74
CA THR A 4 -5.96 9.18 -17.30
C THR A 4 -7.32 9.04 -16.63
N PRO A 5 -7.49 8.12 -15.67
CA PRO A 5 -8.73 8.04 -14.90
C PRO A 5 -8.83 9.36 -14.15
N ASN A 6 -9.71 10.24 -14.62
CA ASN A 6 -10.13 11.39 -13.86
C ASN A 6 -10.85 10.83 -12.63
N GLY A 7 -10.10 10.65 -11.53
CA GLY A 7 -10.67 10.43 -10.21
C GLY A 7 -11.79 11.45 -10.05
N ARG A 8 -12.96 10.99 -9.61
CA ARG A 8 -14.16 11.82 -9.45
C ARG A 8 -13.87 12.89 -8.41
N ARG A 9 -13.21 13.97 -8.81
CA ARG A 9 -13.00 15.13 -7.96
C ARG A 9 -14.38 15.64 -7.61
N LEU A 10 -14.72 15.60 -6.32
CA LEU A 10 -15.89 16.28 -5.78
C LEU A 10 -16.00 17.66 -6.44
N SER A 11 -17.17 17.94 -7.01
CA SER A 11 -17.42 19.20 -7.68
C SER A 11 -17.08 20.35 -6.72
N GLN A 12 -16.49 21.43 -7.24
CA GLN A 12 -16.16 22.62 -6.43
C GLN A 12 -17.29 23.05 -5.47
N PRO A 13 -18.58 23.05 -5.85
CA PRO A 13 -19.65 23.40 -4.91
C PRO A 13 -19.76 22.45 -3.72
N ILE A 14 -19.55 21.14 -3.90
CA ILE A 14 -19.62 20.19 -2.79
C ILE A 14 -18.46 20.40 -1.80
N ARG A 15 -17.26 20.72 -2.30
CA ARG A 15 -16.11 21.02 -1.44
C ARG A 15 -16.31 22.30 -0.63
N LEU A 16 -16.87 23.34 -1.27
CA LEU A 16 -17.25 24.58 -0.59
C LEU A 16 -18.33 24.34 0.46
N ALA A 17 -19.39 23.60 0.12
CA ALA A 17 -20.45 23.25 1.06
C ALA A 17 -19.91 22.45 2.25
N TRP A 18 -19.04 21.47 2.00
CA TRP A 18 -18.42 20.67 3.05
C TRP A 18 -17.56 21.53 3.99
N GLY A 19 -16.70 22.39 3.43
CA GLY A 19 -15.85 23.29 4.23
C GLY A 19 -16.66 24.30 5.04
N LEU A 20 -17.74 24.84 4.45
CA LEU A 20 -18.65 25.76 5.12
C LEU A 20 -19.38 25.07 6.27
N VAL A 21 -19.99 23.91 6.03
CA VAL A 21 -20.73 23.16 7.06
C VAL A 21 -19.79 22.75 8.19
N LEU A 22 -18.61 22.22 7.87
CA LEU A 22 -17.60 21.87 8.88
C LEU A 22 -17.19 23.10 9.69
N GLY A 23 -16.91 24.23 9.02
CA GLY A 23 -16.54 25.48 9.69
C GLY A 23 -17.62 25.98 10.64
N MET A 24 -18.88 25.96 10.22
CA MET A 24 -20.01 26.35 11.07
C MET A 24 -20.18 25.41 12.27
N LEU A 25 -20.02 24.11 12.08
CA LEU A 25 -20.11 23.11 13.16
C LEU A 25 -19.00 23.31 14.20
N LEU A 26 -17.76 23.57 13.76
CA LEU A 26 -16.64 23.86 14.65
C LEU A 26 -16.84 25.17 15.41
N ILE A 27 -17.29 26.24 14.74
CA ILE A 27 -17.60 27.51 15.42
C ILE A 27 -18.68 27.32 16.48
N ALA A 28 -19.75 26.57 16.15
CA ALA A 28 -20.82 26.29 17.10
C ALA A 28 -20.32 25.47 18.31
N ALA A 29 -19.49 24.45 18.07
CA ALA A 29 -18.86 23.65 19.13
C ALA A 29 -17.94 24.49 20.01
N ALA A 30 -17.08 25.32 19.43
CA ALA A 30 -16.18 26.20 20.16
C ALA A 30 -16.93 27.26 20.99
N TRP A 31 -18.01 27.83 20.45
CA TRP A 31 -18.87 28.76 21.18
C TRP A 31 -19.52 28.09 22.39
N SER A 32 -20.11 26.92 22.17
CA SER A 32 -20.76 26.13 23.21
C SER A 32 -19.80 25.73 24.33
N LEU A 33 -18.63 25.20 23.96
CA LEU A 33 -17.59 24.78 24.89
C LEU A 33 -17.02 25.96 25.69
N SER A 34 -16.66 27.05 25.02
CA SER A 34 -16.14 28.25 25.69
C SER A 34 -17.19 28.87 26.62
N GLY A 35 -18.47 28.87 26.23
CA GLY A 35 -19.58 29.28 27.06
C GLY A 35 -19.70 28.46 28.34
N GLN A 36 -19.64 27.13 28.23
CA GLN A 36 -19.67 26.22 29.37
C GLN A 36 -18.48 26.44 30.31
N LEU A 37 -17.28 26.57 29.74
CA LEU A 37 -16.04 26.81 30.47
C LEU A 37 -16.05 28.14 31.24
N MET A 38 -16.61 29.20 30.65
CA MET A 38 -16.80 30.49 31.33
C MET A 38 -17.80 30.40 32.48
N ARG A 39 -18.86 29.59 32.34
CA ARG A 39 -19.82 29.33 33.44
C ARG A 39 -19.19 28.59 34.63
N TRP A 40 -18.13 27.83 34.39
CA TRP A 40 -17.31 27.23 35.45
C TRP A 40 -16.27 28.19 36.05
N GLY A 41 -16.32 29.47 35.72
CA GLY A 41 -15.46 30.51 36.28
C GLY A 41 -14.13 30.71 35.55
N MET A 42 -13.95 30.08 34.38
CA MET A 42 -12.71 30.25 33.62
C MET A 42 -12.66 31.59 32.88
N ASN A 43 -11.47 32.21 32.83
CA ASN A 43 -11.25 33.44 32.07
C ASN A 43 -11.58 33.23 30.58
N LYS A 44 -12.29 34.20 29.98
CA LYS A 44 -12.68 34.22 28.56
C LYS A 44 -11.54 33.86 27.60
N GLY A 45 -10.36 34.43 27.79
CA GLY A 45 -9.21 34.16 26.90
C GLY A 45 -8.80 32.69 26.92
N LEU A 46 -8.74 32.09 28.11
CA LEU A 46 -8.35 30.70 28.29
C LEU A 46 -9.46 29.73 27.84
N ALA A 47 -10.73 30.10 28.05
CA ALA A 47 -11.88 29.33 27.58
C ALA A 47 -11.95 29.25 26.05
N ILE A 48 -11.71 30.36 25.34
CA ILE A 48 -11.64 30.38 23.88
C ILE A 48 -10.46 29.52 23.40
N ALA A 49 -9.27 29.72 23.98
CA ALA A 49 -8.07 28.98 23.58
C ALA A 49 -8.23 27.46 23.77
N LEU A 50 -8.77 27.03 24.92
CA LEU A 50 -9.01 25.61 25.21
C LEU A 50 -10.03 24.99 24.25
N SER A 51 -11.07 25.76 23.87
CA SER A 51 -12.08 25.29 22.93
C SER A 51 -11.51 25.08 21.53
N VAL A 52 -10.72 26.04 21.05
CA VAL A 52 -10.01 25.92 19.77
C VAL A 52 -9.02 24.75 19.80
N MET A 53 -8.30 24.57 20.90
CA MET A 53 -7.35 23.46 21.06
C MET A 53 -8.05 22.11 21.05
N PHE A 54 -9.23 22.01 21.67
CA PHE A 54 -10.05 20.79 21.67
C PHE A 54 -10.49 20.41 20.25
N ASP A 55 -11.02 21.38 19.49
CA ASP A 55 -11.42 21.17 18.08
C ASP A 55 -10.21 20.80 17.20
N ALA A 56 -9.08 21.48 17.39
CA ALA A 56 -7.84 21.18 16.67
C ALA A 56 -7.33 19.76 16.96
N ALA A 57 -7.40 19.30 18.21
CA ALA A 57 -7.05 17.93 18.57
C ALA A 57 -7.95 16.90 17.86
N GLY A 58 -9.26 17.15 17.81
CA GLY A 58 -10.21 16.33 17.06
C GLY A 58 -9.88 16.27 15.56
N LEU A 59 -9.57 17.40 14.95
CA LEU A 59 -9.14 17.47 13.54
C LEU A 59 -7.84 16.71 13.30
N ILE A 60 -6.87 16.82 14.20
CA ILE A 60 -5.62 16.06 14.12
C ILE A 60 -5.91 14.55 14.17
N CYS A 61 -6.76 14.08 15.10
CA CYS A 61 -7.19 12.68 15.13
C CYS A 61 -7.88 12.25 13.83
N ALA A 62 -8.72 13.10 13.24
CA ALA A 62 -9.35 12.84 11.95
C ALA A 62 -8.33 12.68 10.82
N THR A 63 -7.28 13.52 10.80
CA THR A 63 -6.21 13.39 9.80
C THR A 63 -5.40 12.11 9.98
N TYR A 64 -5.14 11.67 11.21
CA TYR A 64 -4.47 10.38 11.47
C TYR A 64 -5.34 9.21 11.05
N ALA A 65 -6.65 9.24 11.34
CA ALA A 65 -7.58 8.22 10.90
C ALA A 65 -7.64 8.13 9.37
N ARG A 66 -7.65 9.28 8.68
CA ARG A 66 -7.57 9.34 7.22
C ARG A 66 -6.27 8.75 6.69
N ARG A 67 -5.12 9.16 7.22
CA ARG A 67 -3.80 8.64 6.79
C ARG A 67 -3.67 7.14 7.00
N ALA A 68 -4.27 6.58 8.06
CA ALA A 68 -4.30 5.15 8.29
C ALA A 68 -5.11 4.41 7.19
N VAL A 69 -6.25 4.96 6.79
CA VAL A 69 -7.05 4.42 5.65
C VAL A 69 -6.26 4.48 4.34
N GLU A 70 -5.58 5.59 4.07
CA GLU A 70 -4.73 5.76 2.88
C GLU A 70 -3.59 4.73 2.86
N ARG A 71 -2.99 4.42 4.01
CA ARG A 71 -1.93 3.41 4.16
C ARG A 71 -2.45 1.97 4.20
N GLY A 72 -3.76 1.76 4.27
CA GLY A 72 -4.36 0.43 4.46
C GLY A 72 -4.07 -0.19 5.83
N THR A 73 -3.70 0.61 6.83
CA THR A 73 -3.40 0.16 8.19
C THR A 73 -4.63 0.29 9.11
N PRO A 74 -4.70 -0.47 10.21
CA PRO A 74 -5.80 -0.36 11.15
C PRO A 74 -5.85 1.05 11.78
N ALA A 75 -7.00 1.71 11.68
CA ALA A 75 -7.25 3.06 12.20
C ALA A 75 -7.97 3.06 13.57
N GLY A 76 -7.95 1.93 14.30
CA GLY A 76 -8.79 1.69 15.48
C GLY A 76 -8.64 2.74 16.58
N LEU A 77 -7.40 3.07 16.96
CA LEU A 77 -7.12 4.04 18.03
C LEU A 77 -7.57 5.46 17.66
N ALA A 78 -7.26 5.92 16.44
CA ALA A 78 -7.68 7.24 15.99
C ALA A 78 -9.20 7.37 15.90
N ARG A 79 -9.90 6.29 15.51
CA ARG A 79 -11.37 6.25 15.50
C ARG A 79 -11.96 6.27 16.90
N LEU A 80 -11.39 5.52 17.84
CA LEU A 80 -11.82 5.54 19.23
C LEU A 80 -11.65 6.94 19.83
N ALA A 81 -10.52 7.59 19.56
CA ALA A 81 -10.28 8.97 19.97
C ALA A 81 -11.32 9.93 19.39
N LEU A 82 -11.66 9.81 18.10
CA LEU A 82 -12.73 10.61 17.49
C LEU A 82 -14.08 10.40 18.17
N VAL A 83 -14.48 9.15 18.42
CA VAL A 83 -15.73 8.85 19.13
C VAL A 83 -15.72 9.44 20.54
N ALA A 84 -14.57 9.41 21.24
CA ALA A 84 -14.42 10.05 22.54
C ALA A 84 -14.57 11.57 22.45
N PHE A 85 -13.90 12.24 21.51
CA PHE A 85 -14.02 13.68 21.29
C PHE A 85 -15.46 14.09 20.94
N VAL A 86 -16.12 13.33 20.08
CA VAL A 86 -17.52 13.55 19.67
C VAL A 86 -18.46 13.35 20.85
N GLY A 87 -18.24 12.32 21.67
CA GLY A 87 -19.03 12.06 22.87
C GLY A 87 -18.89 13.18 23.91
N VAL A 88 -17.65 13.58 24.23
CA VAL A 88 -17.38 14.71 25.14
C VAL A 88 -17.98 15.99 24.59
N SER A 89 -17.80 16.27 23.30
CA SER A 89 -18.41 17.43 22.64
C SER A 89 -19.94 17.41 22.73
N GLY A 90 -20.58 16.27 22.49
CA GLY A 90 -22.02 16.11 22.56
C GLY A 90 -22.58 16.35 23.95
N ILE A 91 -21.92 15.84 24.99
CA ILE A 91 -22.28 16.09 26.40
C ILE A 91 -22.14 17.57 26.74
N LEU A 92 -21.06 18.22 26.30
CA LEU A 92 -20.83 19.64 26.60
C LEU A 92 -21.80 20.54 25.83
N ASN A 93 -22.21 20.14 24.63
CA ASN A 93 -23.21 20.84 23.82
C ASN A 93 -24.65 20.66 24.34
N TRP A 94 -24.92 19.64 25.15
CA TRP A 94 -26.23 19.41 25.75
C TRP A 94 -26.63 20.54 26.68
N ASN A 95 -25.72 20.98 27.57
CA ASN A 95 -26.04 21.94 28.63
C ASN A 95 -26.52 23.30 28.09
N PRO A 96 -25.77 24.01 27.20
CA PRO A 96 -26.26 25.26 26.62
C PRO A 96 -27.54 25.08 25.78
N GLY A 97 -27.68 23.95 25.08
CA GLY A 97 -28.90 23.68 24.32
C GLY A 97 -30.11 23.54 25.24
N ASN A 98 -29.96 22.85 26.37
CA ASN A 98 -31.02 22.74 27.37
C ASN A 98 -31.39 24.08 28.00
N ASP A 99 -30.41 24.94 28.24
CA ASP A 99 -30.64 26.27 28.82
C ASP A 99 -31.37 27.21 27.85
N LEU A 100 -31.15 27.07 26.54
CA LEU A 100 -31.74 27.95 25.51
C LEU A 100 -33.15 27.53 25.09
N GLY A 101 -33.44 26.23 25.02
CA GLY A 101 -34.68 25.75 24.44
C GLY A 101 -35.15 24.40 24.99
N GLY A 102 -34.68 24.03 26.18
CA GLY A 102 -35.03 22.77 26.82
C GLY A 102 -34.50 21.54 26.08
N THR A 103 -35.13 20.40 26.30
CA THR A 103 -34.68 19.11 25.78
C THR A 103 -34.60 19.03 24.25
N PRO A 104 -35.49 19.64 23.43
CA PRO A 104 -35.36 19.60 21.98
C PRO A 104 -34.13 20.34 21.47
N ALA A 105 -33.83 21.51 22.04
CA ALA A 105 -32.64 22.28 21.69
C ALA A 105 -31.36 21.57 22.16
N ALA A 106 -31.36 20.97 23.36
CA ALA A 106 -30.26 20.15 23.86
C ALA A 106 -29.90 19.01 22.89
N ALA A 107 -30.91 18.27 22.42
CA ALA A 107 -30.74 17.22 21.43
C ALA A 107 -30.22 17.76 20.09
N GLY A 108 -30.75 18.90 19.63
CA GLY A 108 -30.29 19.57 18.41
C GLY A 108 -28.80 19.94 18.47
N PHE A 109 -28.36 20.58 19.56
CA PHE A 109 -26.96 20.96 19.74
C PHE A 109 -26.03 19.75 19.92
N ALA A 110 -26.43 18.73 20.69
CA ALA A 110 -25.67 17.49 20.80
C ALA A 110 -25.53 16.77 19.45
N SER A 111 -26.56 16.83 18.59
CA SER A 111 -26.53 16.22 17.26
C SER A 111 -25.50 16.86 16.32
N LEU A 112 -25.12 18.12 16.54
CA LEU A 112 -24.07 18.79 15.75
C LEU A 112 -22.72 18.07 15.88
N SER A 113 -22.39 17.57 17.08
CA SER A 113 -21.18 16.77 17.31
C SER A 113 -21.20 15.46 16.53
N ALA A 114 -22.37 14.79 16.48
CA ALA A 114 -22.55 13.60 15.66
C ALA A 114 -22.49 13.91 14.15
N GLY A 115 -22.98 15.07 13.73
CA GLY A 115 -22.92 15.55 12.35
C GLY A 115 -21.49 15.71 11.84
N VAL A 116 -20.57 16.21 12.67
CA VAL A 116 -19.13 16.31 12.34
C VAL A 116 -18.54 14.92 12.07
N GLU A 117 -18.79 13.95 12.95
CA GLU A 117 -18.30 12.58 12.77
C GLU A 117 -18.87 11.92 11.53
N LEU A 118 -20.16 12.12 11.25
CA LEU A 118 -20.81 11.61 10.05
C LEU A 118 -20.14 12.16 8.79
N LEU A 119 -19.84 13.47 8.75
CA LEU A 119 -19.11 14.08 7.64
C LEU A 119 -17.71 13.49 7.47
N PHE A 120 -17.00 13.24 8.57
CA PHE A 120 -15.69 12.59 8.53
C PHE A 120 -15.77 11.12 8.11
N GLU A 121 -16.81 10.38 8.51
CA GLU A 121 -17.01 9.00 8.09
C GLU A 121 -17.38 8.91 6.60
N LEU A 122 -18.24 9.81 6.11
CA LEU A 122 -18.54 9.93 4.68
C LEU A 122 -17.29 10.26 3.86
N HIS A 123 -16.48 11.22 4.33
CA HIS A 123 -15.21 11.55 3.68
C HIS A 123 -14.23 10.37 3.71
N ARG A 124 -14.10 9.67 4.85
CA ARG A 124 -13.25 8.48 4.97
C ARG A 124 -13.73 7.35 4.07
N ARG A 125 -15.04 7.16 3.92
CA ARG A 125 -15.62 6.15 3.04
C ARG A 125 -15.30 6.44 1.58
N ASP A 126 -15.44 7.69 1.15
CA ASP A 126 -15.09 8.13 -0.19
C ASP A 126 -13.61 7.86 -0.50
N VAL A 127 -12.70 8.28 0.39
CA VAL A 127 -11.26 7.99 0.28
C VAL A 127 -10.98 6.49 0.26
N ARG A 128 -11.64 5.70 1.11
CA ARG A 128 -11.45 4.24 1.15
C ARG A 128 -11.88 3.58 -0.16
N ASP A 129 -12.98 4.04 -0.74
CA ASP A 129 -13.50 3.52 -2.00
C ASP A 129 -12.61 3.95 -3.17
N GLU A 130 -12.08 5.18 -3.20
CA GLU A 130 -11.04 5.59 -4.14
C GLU A 130 -9.77 4.72 -4.03
N GLN A 131 -9.30 4.46 -2.81
CA GLN A 131 -8.10 3.65 -2.57
C GLN A 131 -8.30 2.16 -2.90
N ARG A 132 -9.53 1.65 -2.79
CA ARG A 132 -9.85 0.29 -3.23
C ARG A 132 -9.95 0.22 -4.75
N ALA A 133 -10.53 1.24 -5.39
CA ALA A 133 -10.54 1.35 -6.84
C ALA A 133 -9.13 1.46 -7.42
N ALA A 134 -8.27 2.31 -6.84
CA ALA A 134 -6.88 2.47 -7.25
C ALA A 134 -6.04 1.18 -7.08
N ARG A 135 -6.40 0.33 -6.10
CA ARG A 135 -5.77 -0.99 -5.89
C ARG A 135 -6.41 -2.13 -6.70
N GLY A 136 -7.37 -1.83 -7.57
CA GLY A 136 -8.09 -2.85 -8.35
C GLY A 136 -8.99 -3.77 -7.51
N LEU A 137 -9.20 -3.44 -6.23
CA LEU A 137 -10.04 -4.23 -5.29
C LEU A 137 -11.53 -3.92 -5.43
N ILE A 138 -11.88 -2.80 -6.08
CA ILE A 138 -13.23 -2.57 -6.59
C ILE A 138 -13.17 -2.88 -8.07
N ALA A 139 -14.02 -3.80 -8.53
CA ALA A 139 -14.25 -3.97 -9.95
C ALA A 139 -14.62 -2.60 -10.52
N GLU A 140 -13.72 -1.99 -11.31
CA GLU A 140 -13.99 -0.72 -11.97
C GLU A 140 -15.39 -0.79 -12.61
N ARG A 141 -16.14 0.30 -12.71
CA ARG A 141 -17.42 0.24 -13.44
C ARG A 141 -17.15 -0.22 -14.87
N LEU A 142 -17.86 -1.25 -15.33
CA LEU A 142 -17.88 -1.59 -16.75
C LEU A 142 -18.24 -0.33 -17.56
N PRO A 143 -17.76 -0.20 -18.81
CA PRO A 143 -18.09 0.96 -19.64
C PRO A 143 -19.61 1.17 -19.66
N HIS A 144 -20.05 2.36 -19.27
CA HIS A 144 -21.47 2.68 -19.26
C HIS A 144 -21.92 2.98 -20.69
N ILE A 145 -22.58 2.01 -21.31
CA ILE A 145 -23.16 2.17 -22.65
C ILE A 145 -24.62 2.60 -22.48
N PRO A 146 -25.00 3.83 -22.85
CA PRO A 146 -26.37 4.30 -22.71
C PRO A 146 -27.31 3.46 -23.58
N PHE A 147 -28.57 3.31 -23.15
CA PHE A 147 -29.58 2.49 -23.85
C PHE A 147 -29.72 2.86 -25.33
N LEU A 148 -29.65 4.15 -25.66
CA LEU A 148 -29.69 4.62 -27.04
C LEU A 148 -28.49 4.12 -27.88
N GLY A 149 -27.32 3.92 -27.27
CA GLY A 149 -26.16 3.32 -27.92
C GLY A 149 -26.36 1.83 -28.24
N TRP A 150 -27.13 1.11 -27.43
CA TRP A 150 -27.53 -0.27 -27.74
C TRP A 150 -28.51 -0.34 -28.91
N ILE A 151 -29.42 0.62 -29.02
CA ILE A 151 -30.39 0.69 -30.12
C ILE A 151 -29.71 1.10 -31.43
N MET A 152 -28.95 2.19 -31.42
CA MET A 152 -28.38 2.76 -32.64
C MET A 152 -27.15 1.99 -33.14
N TYR A 153 -26.35 1.42 -32.24
CA TYR A 153 -25.07 0.79 -32.58
C TYR A 153 -24.86 -0.52 -31.81
N PRO A 154 -25.75 -1.53 -31.96
CA PRO A 154 -25.69 -2.76 -31.17
C PRO A 154 -24.36 -3.51 -31.32
N SER A 155 -23.83 -3.59 -32.54
CA SER A 155 -22.56 -4.28 -32.83
C SER A 155 -21.35 -3.60 -32.18
N ARG A 156 -21.29 -2.26 -32.19
CA ARG A 156 -20.22 -1.48 -31.55
C ARG A 156 -20.32 -1.51 -30.03
N SER A 157 -21.54 -1.44 -29.49
CA SER A 157 -21.82 -1.56 -28.06
C SER A 157 -21.37 -2.92 -27.52
N TRP A 158 -21.73 -4.00 -28.22
CA TRP A 158 -21.31 -5.36 -27.87
C TRP A 158 -19.79 -5.55 -27.97
N ALA A 159 -19.16 -5.04 -29.03
CA ALA A 159 -17.70 -5.10 -29.18
C ALA A 159 -16.97 -4.35 -28.06
N THR A 160 -17.51 -3.20 -27.64
CA THR A 160 -16.94 -2.38 -26.56
C THR A 160 -17.03 -3.08 -25.22
N LEU A 161 -18.18 -3.67 -24.90
CA LEU A 161 -18.35 -4.47 -23.70
C LEU A 161 -17.42 -5.69 -23.70
N ARG A 162 -17.37 -6.44 -24.81
CA ARG A 162 -16.52 -7.64 -24.93
C ARG A 162 -15.03 -7.32 -24.75
N ARG A 163 -14.54 -6.21 -25.32
CA ARG A 163 -13.15 -5.76 -25.13
C ARG A 163 -12.87 -5.37 -23.69
N ALA A 164 -13.78 -4.65 -23.05
CA ALA A 164 -13.61 -4.25 -21.65
C ALA A 164 -13.64 -5.44 -20.69
N VAL A 165 -14.45 -6.47 -20.98
CA VAL A 165 -14.47 -7.73 -20.24
C VAL A 165 -13.22 -8.56 -20.53
N GLY A 166 -12.78 -8.64 -21.80
CA GLY A 166 -11.57 -9.35 -22.21
C GLY A 166 -10.33 -8.83 -21.49
N VAL A 167 -10.09 -7.51 -21.51
CA VAL A 167 -8.97 -6.88 -20.78
C VAL A 167 -9.02 -7.20 -19.28
N ARG A 168 -10.21 -7.34 -18.69
CA ARG A 168 -10.33 -7.72 -17.27
C ARG A 168 -10.02 -9.18 -17.01
N LEU A 169 -10.46 -10.06 -17.90
CA LEU A 169 -10.13 -11.47 -17.84
C LEU A 169 -8.62 -11.67 -18.01
N ASP A 170 -7.99 -10.95 -18.93
CA ASP A 170 -6.53 -10.96 -19.13
C ASP A 170 -5.76 -10.47 -17.89
N LEU A 171 -6.28 -9.46 -17.18
CA LEU A 171 -5.71 -8.99 -15.91
C LEU A 171 -5.94 -9.96 -14.73
N LEU A 172 -6.97 -10.80 -14.81
CA LEU A 172 -7.28 -11.84 -13.83
C LEU A 172 -6.61 -13.17 -14.15
N ASP A 173 -6.00 -13.30 -15.33
CA ASP A 173 -5.25 -14.49 -15.73
C ASP A 173 -3.89 -14.50 -15.00
N PRO A 174 -3.69 -15.43 -14.04
CA PRO A 174 -2.42 -15.53 -13.31
C PRO A 174 -1.25 -15.94 -14.22
N VAL A 175 -1.51 -16.42 -15.44
CA VAL A 175 -0.47 -16.85 -16.39
C VAL A 175 0.17 -15.66 -17.12
N GLN A 176 -0.55 -14.54 -17.31
CA GLN A 176 -0.02 -13.35 -18.00
C GLN A 176 0.50 -12.26 -17.06
N THR A 177 0.07 -12.24 -15.79
CA THR A 177 0.70 -11.44 -14.74
C THR A 177 2.01 -12.10 -14.33
N GLY A 178 3.02 -12.01 -15.19
CA GLY A 178 4.38 -12.53 -14.99
C GLY A 178 5.15 -11.87 -13.85
N GLN A 179 4.66 -11.98 -12.61
CA GLN A 179 5.49 -12.59 -11.60
C GLN A 179 4.94 -14.00 -11.38
N PRO A 180 5.73 -15.05 -11.69
CA PRO A 180 5.55 -16.27 -10.94
C PRO A 180 5.71 -15.85 -9.48
N ILE A 181 4.63 -15.92 -8.71
CA ILE A 181 4.81 -16.24 -7.31
C ILE A 181 5.47 -17.61 -7.38
N THR A 182 6.80 -17.64 -7.26
CA THR A 182 7.49 -18.83 -6.80
C THR A 182 6.93 -19.08 -5.40
N GLY A 183 5.75 -19.69 -5.35
CA GLY A 183 5.41 -20.54 -4.24
C GLY A 183 6.56 -21.54 -4.15
N PRO A 184 7.02 -21.89 -2.95
CA PRO A 184 8.02 -22.93 -2.82
C PRO A 184 7.53 -24.12 -3.63
N ASP A 185 8.32 -24.48 -4.64
CA ASP A 185 8.10 -25.58 -5.56
C ASP A 185 7.76 -26.82 -4.72
N THR A 186 6.47 -27.08 -4.55
CA THR A 186 5.98 -28.19 -3.71
C THR A 186 5.78 -29.44 -4.55
N ASP A 187 6.39 -29.49 -5.73
CA ASP A 187 6.47 -30.68 -6.56
C ASP A 187 7.78 -31.45 -6.33
N THR A 188 8.23 -31.48 -5.07
CA THR A 188 9.24 -32.44 -4.64
C THR A 188 8.52 -33.69 -4.18
N SER A 189 8.43 -34.67 -5.09
CA SER A 189 8.19 -36.07 -4.72
C SER A 189 9.04 -36.42 -3.50
N PRO A 190 8.50 -37.11 -2.47
CA PRO A 190 9.20 -37.36 -1.20
C PRO A 190 10.63 -37.89 -1.39
N ASP A 191 10.85 -38.69 -2.43
CA ASP A 191 12.15 -39.30 -2.76
C ASP A 191 13.26 -38.28 -3.07
N SER A 192 12.93 -37.15 -3.70
CA SER A 192 13.93 -36.13 -4.07
C SER A 192 14.38 -35.28 -2.88
N ARG A 193 13.48 -35.07 -1.90
CA ARG A 193 13.81 -34.43 -0.63
C ARG A 193 14.71 -35.32 0.22
N HIS A 194 14.40 -36.61 0.33
CA HIS A 194 15.23 -37.57 1.04
C HIS A 194 16.64 -37.66 0.44
N ALA A 195 16.76 -37.75 -0.89
CA ALA A 195 18.06 -37.79 -1.57
C ALA A 195 18.90 -36.51 -1.32
N ALA A 196 18.28 -35.33 -1.31
CA ALA A 196 18.97 -34.06 -1.06
C ALA A 196 19.43 -33.92 0.41
N THR A 197 18.64 -34.43 1.36
CA THR A 197 19.00 -34.48 2.78
C THR A 197 20.15 -35.45 3.03
N VAL A 198 20.12 -36.65 2.44
CA VAL A 198 21.21 -37.64 2.54
C VAL A 198 22.50 -37.05 1.97
N ARG A 199 22.47 -36.45 0.78
CA ARG A 199 23.66 -35.84 0.16
C ARG A 199 24.27 -34.73 1.01
N SER A 200 23.42 -33.93 1.66
CA SER A 200 23.87 -32.84 2.52
C SER A 200 24.45 -33.36 3.84
N ALA A 201 23.86 -34.41 4.40
CA ALA A 201 24.34 -35.06 5.62
C ALA A 201 25.68 -35.80 5.39
N VAL A 202 25.82 -36.51 4.27
CA VAL A 202 27.09 -37.15 3.86
C VAL A 202 28.20 -36.12 3.70
N ARG A 203 27.93 -35.00 3.02
CA ARG A 203 28.92 -33.93 2.86
C ARG A 203 29.30 -33.28 4.19
N ALA A 204 28.32 -33.06 5.08
CA ALA A 204 28.59 -32.51 6.40
C ALA A 204 29.46 -33.46 7.25
N ALA A 205 29.15 -34.76 7.25
CA ALA A 205 29.92 -35.77 7.96
C ALA A 205 31.36 -35.86 7.43
N ALA A 206 31.54 -35.96 6.11
CA ALA A 206 32.86 -36.00 5.47
C ALA A 206 33.69 -34.73 5.73
N SER A 207 33.05 -33.55 5.80
CA SER A 207 33.75 -32.31 6.14
C SER A 207 34.15 -32.20 7.61
N THR A 208 33.44 -32.91 8.50
CA THR A 208 33.67 -32.86 9.94
C THR A 208 34.69 -33.92 10.37
N PHE A 209 34.72 -35.07 9.68
CA PHE A 209 35.59 -36.21 9.96
C PHE A 209 36.29 -36.68 8.67
N PRO A 210 37.37 -35.99 8.23
CA PRO A 210 38.00 -36.23 6.94
C PRO A 210 38.74 -37.57 6.83
N ASP A 211 39.03 -38.22 7.96
CA ASP A 211 39.75 -39.50 8.02
C ASP A 211 38.83 -40.72 8.10
N MET A 212 37.49 -40.53 8.13
CA MET A 212 36.53 -41.62 8.20
C MET A 212 36.30 -42.27 6.83
N THR A 213 36.17 -43.60 6.81
CA THR A 213 35.85 -44.32 5.57
C THR A 213 34.36 -44.15 5.21
N ALA A 214 34.00 -44.48 3.96
CA ALA A 214 32.61 -44.43 3.51
C ALA A 214 31.68 -45.37 4.31
N GLU A 215 32.20 -46.50 4.81
CA GLU A 215 31.46 -47.38 5.73
C GLU A 215 31.17 -46.68 7.05
N GLU A 216 32.19 -46.07 7.66
CA GLU A 216 32.06 -45.41 8.97
C GLU A 216 31.13 -44.19 8.91
N ILE A 217 31.11 -43.47 7.78
CA ILE A 217 30.17 -42.36 7.54
C ILE A 217 28.73 -42.87 7.39
N ALA A 218 28.51 -43.99 6.70
CA ALA A 218 27.18 -44.59 6.56
C ALA A 218 26.63 -45.09 7.92
N ASP A 219 27.49 -45.69 8.74
CA ASP A 219 27.15 -46.11 10.11
C ASP A 219 26.85 -44.91 11.01
N HIS A 220 27.62 -43.83 10.90
CA HIS A 220 27.39 -42.60 11.65
C HIS A 220 26.06 -41.93 11.28
N LEU A 221 25.70 -41.92 10.00
CA LEU A 221 24.42 -41.38 9.53
C LEU A 221 23.23 -42.27 9.93
N SER A 222 23.40 -43.58 9.90
CA SER A 222 22.40 -44.54 10.38
C SER A 222 22.11 -44.36 11.87
N ALA A 223 23.15 -44.10 12.68
CA ALA A 223 22.99 -43.80 14.11
C ALA A 223 22.24 -42.48 14.38
N THR A 224 22.17 -41.58 13.41
CA THR A 224 21.43 -40.31 13.48
C THR A 224 20.05 -40.37 12.78
N HIS A 225 19.57 -41.58 12.49
CA HIS A 225 18.30 -41.85 11.80
C HIS A 225 18.23 -41.34 10.35
N ILE A 226 19.37 -41.25 9.67
CA ILE A 226 19.44 -40.97 8.23
C ILE A 226 19.80 -42.28 7.52
N GLU A 227 18.80 -42.93 6.93
CA GLU A 227 18.98 -44.19 6.19
C GLU A 227 19.77 -43.93 4.89
N THR A 228 20.98 -44.46 4.82
CA THR A 228 21.85 -44.42 3.63
C THR A 228 22.73 -45.67 3.62
N ASP A 229 23.06 -46.17 2.43
CA ASP A 229 24.02 -47.26 2.27
C ASP A 229 25.42 -46.75 1.94
N THR A 230 26.42 -47.60 2.15
CA THR A 230 27.84 -47.30 1.90
C THR A 230 28.11 -46.96 0.43
N ASP A 231 27.41 -47.59 -0.50
CA ASP A 231 27.62 -47.38 -1.94
C ASP A 231 27.13 -45.99 -2.38
N THR A 232 26.04 -45.50 -1.79
CA THR A 232 25.52 -44.13 -1.97
C THR A 232 26.48 -43.10 -1.38
N VAL A 233 27.06 -43.37 -0.20
CA VAL A 233 28.08 -42.51 0.41
C VAL A 233 29.32 -42.44 -0.48
N ARG A 234 29.79 -43.60 -0.99
CA ARG A 234 30.95 -43.67 -1.89
C ARG A 234 30.70 -42.92 -3.19
N ALA A 235 29.52 -43.09 -3.81
CA ALA A 235 29.16 -42.38 -5.03
C ALA A 235 29.12 -40.85 -4.84
N ILE A 236 28.64 -40.36 -3.69
CA ILE A 236 28.59 -38.93 -3.38
C ILE A 236 29.98 -38.34 -3.10
N LEU A 237 30.87 -39.12 -2.48
CA LEU A 237 32.27 -38.72 -2.24
C LEU A 237 33.11 -38.75 -3.53
N ASP A 238 32.87 -39.74 -4.39
CA ASP A 238 33.53 -39.85 -5.71
C ASP A 238 33.07 -38.75 -6.66
N GLU A 239 31.79 -38.36 -6.63
CA GLU A 239 31.25 -37.20 -7.38
C GLU A 239 31.95 -35.88 -6.98
N ASP A 240 32.47 -35.77 -5.75
CA ASP A 240 33.25 -34.62 -5.27
C ASP A 240 34.76 -34.74 -5.56
N THR A 241 35.26 -35.94 -5.90
CA THR A 241 36.69 -36.15 -6.24
C THR A 241 36.97 -35.83 -7.71
N ASP A 242 35.95 -35.92 -8.57
CA ASP A 242 36.03 -35.66 -10.01
C ASP A 242 35.84 -34.16 -10.36
N ILE A 243 36.59 -33.27 -9.68
CA ILE A 243 36.58 -31.83 -9.97
C ILE A 243 37.36 -31.54 -11.26
N ARG A 244 36.66 -31.62 -12.39
CA ARG A 244 36.92 -30.78 -13.57
C ARG A 244 36.83 -29.30 -13.14
N PRO A 245 37.83 -28.45 -13.44
CA PRO A 245 37.74 -27.02 -13.13
C PRO A 245 36.89 -26.35 -14.20
N ASP A 246 35.57 -26.39 -14.07
CA ASP A 246 34.64 -25.43 -14.70
C ASP A 246 33.18 -25.72 -14.28
N ALA A 247 32.89 -25.46 -13.02
CA ALA A 247 31.53 -25.08 -12.62
C ALA A 247 31.67 -23.90 -11.67
N LYS A 248 31.40 -22.70 -12.21
CA LYS A 248 31.32 -21.47 -11.43
C LYS A 248 30.34 -21.66 -10.28
N ASP A 249 30.93 -21.88 -9.11
CA ASP A 249 30.25 -21.84 -7.83
C ASP A 249 29.55 -20.49 -7.67
N SER A 250 28.23 -20.51 -7.82
CA SER A 250 27.38 -19.31 -7.72
C SER A 250 27.15 -18.88 -6.26
N ARG A 251 27.87 -19.45 -5.29
CA ARG A 251 27.73 -19.13 -3.85
C ARG A 251 28.83 -18.26 -3.27
N SER A 252 29.83 -17.85 -4.05
CA SER A 252 30.88 -16.91 -3.59
C SER A 252 30.68 -15.46 -4.02
N GLN A 253 29.66 -15.12 -4.83
CA GLN A 253 29.18 -13.74 -4.93
C GLN A 253 28.17 -13.45 -3.82
N ARG A 254 28.69 -13.20 -2.62
CA ARG A 254 27.93 -12.57 -1.53
C ARG A 254 27.88 -11.06 -1.83
N PRO A 255 26.74 -10.47 -2.25
CA PRO A 255 26.62 -9.02 -2.20
C PRO A 255 26.43 -8.68 -0.73
N ARG A 256 27.47 -8.15 -0.09
CA ARG A 256 27.29 -7.33 1.12
C ARG A 256 26.34 -6.21 0.73
N GLY A 257 25.17 -6.19 1.37
CA GLY A 257 24.12 -5.21 1.09
C GLY A 257 22.85 -5.90 0.59
N ARG A 258 21.93 -6.14 1.52
CA ARG A 258 20.51 -6.31 1.23
C ARG A 258 20.08 -5.09 0.40
N ARG A 259 20.08 -5.21 -0.93
CA ARG A 259 19.49 -4.20 -1.82
C ARG A 259 17.99 -4.23 -1.58
N VAL A 260 17.55 -3.39 -0.64
CA VAL A 260 16.17 -2.91 -0.58
C VAL A 260 15.86 -2.40 -1.99
N ARG A 261 14.96 -3.06 -2.71
CA ARG A 261 14.39 -2.48 -3.93
C ARG A 261 13.77 -1.15 -3.52
N PRO A 262 14.18 0.00 -4.07
CA PRO A 262 13.38 1.20 -3.98
C PRO A 262 12.12 0.89 -4.76
N ILE A 263 11.06 0.50 -4.05
CA ILE A 263 9.73 0.43 -4.62
C ILE A 263 9.38 1.88 -4.93
N ALA A 264 9.36 2.26 -6.21
CA ALA A 264 8.70 3.48 -6.62
C ALA A 264 7.32 3.53 -5.95
N PRO A 265 6.92 4.64 -5.30
CA PRO A 265 5.58 4.78 -4.73
C PRO A 265 4.54 4.36 -5.79
N PRO A 266 3.56 3.51 -5.45
CA PRO A 266 2.61 3.00 -6.43
C PRO A 266 1.94 4.15 -7.18
N GLY A 267 2.13 4.19 -8.51
CA GLY A 267 1.56 5.20 -9.42
C GLY A 267 2.52 6.27 -9.94
N GLN A 268 3.79 6.31 -9.52
CA GLN A 268 4.77 7.26 -10.07
C GLN A 268 5.23 6.78 -11.46
N THR A 269 5.05 7.60 -12.50
CA THR A 269 5.52 7.25 -13.86
C THR A 269 6.98 7.65 -14.06
N ILE A 270 7.66 7.08 -15.07
CA ILE A 270 9.01 7.50 -15.48
C ILE A 270 9.07 9.02 -15.72
N ALA A 271 8.00 9.60 -16.30
CA ALA A 271 7.90 11.04 -16.53
C ALA A 271 7.86 11.85 -15.23
N ASP A 272 7.19 11.35 -14.19
CA ASP A 272 7.13 12.03 -12.90
C ASP A 272 8.49 11.96 -12.19
N THR A 273 9.18 10.83 -12.26
CA THR A 273 10.53 10.67 -11.72
C THR A 273 11.54 11.58 -12.43
N ILE A 274 11.43 11.74 -13.76
CA ILE A 274 12.26 12.70 -14.52
C ILE A 274 11.95 14.14 -14.09
N ARG A 275 10.67 14.52 -13.91
CA ARG A 275 10.33 15.86 -13.39
C ARG A 275 10.89 16.10 -11.99
N THR A 276 10.83 15.09 -11.11
CA THR A 276 11.43 15.18 -9.78
C THR A 276 12.95 15.34 -9.85
N ALA A 277 13.63 14.58 -10.71
CA ALA A 277 15.09 14.69 -10.91
C ALA A 277 15.49 16.10 -11.37
N LEU A 278 14.80 16.63 -12.38
CA LEU A 278 15.04 17.99 -12.89
C LEU A 278 14.75 19.06 -11.83
N ALA A 279 13.64 18.93 -11.09
CA ALA A 279 13.29 19.84 -10.00
C ALA A 279 14.29 19.80 -8.82
N SER A 280 14.95 18.66 -8.62
CA SER A 280 16.03 18.50 -7.64
C SER A 280 17.40 19.02 -8.12
N GLY A 281 17.46 19.62 -9.32
CA GLY A 281 18.68 20.21 -9.87
C GLY A 281 19.59 19.24 -10.62
N ILE A 282 19.14 18.00 -10.88
CA ILE A 282 19.89 17.01 -11.66
C ILE A 282 19.69 17.34 -13.15
N THR A 283 20.68 17.98 -13.76
CA THR A 283 20.62 18.40 -15.18
C THR A 283 21.37 17.48 -16.13
N ASP A 284 22.31 16.67 -15.62
CA ASP A 284 23.10 15.76 -16.44
C ASP A 284 22.27 14.56 -16.95
N LYS A 285 22.48 14.18 -18.22
CA LYS A 285 21.72 13.11 -18.90
C LYS A 285 21.99 11.73 -18.28
N GLN A 286 23.24 11.47 -17.91
CA GLN A 286 23.61 10.19 -17.30
C GLN A 286 23.13 10.11 -15.85
N ALA A 287 23.19 11.23 -15.11
CA ALA A 287 22.66 11.34 -13.76
C ALA A 287 21.13 11.18 -13.68
N VAL A 288 20.37 11.68 -14.65
CA VAL A 288 18.91 11.43 -14.73
C VAL A 288 18.63 9.96 -15.05
N LEU A 289 19.41 9.34 -15.94
CA LEU A 289 19.24 7.93 -16.29
C LEU A 289 19.56 7.01 -15.10
N SER A 290 20.62 7.28 -14.35
CA SER A 290 20.95 6.52 -13.13
C SER A 290 19.85 6.67 -12.09
N TYR A 291 19.38 7.90 -11.84
CA TYR A 291 18.29 8.18 -10.90
C TYR A 291 16.99 7.44 -11.28
N VAL A 292 16.60 7.44 -12.56
CA VAL A 292 15.42 6.71 -13.04
C VAL A 292 15.61 5.19 -12.90
N ARG A 293 16.80 4.65 -13.19
CA ARG A 293 17.09 3.22 -13.04
C ARG A 293 17.14 2.76 -11.59
N ASP A 294 17.52 3.64 -10.68
CA ASP A 294 17.47 3.37 -9.24
C ASP A 294 16.03 3.25 -8.74
N VAL A 295 15.10 4.03 -9.29
CA VAL A 295 13.68 4.05 -8.89
C VAL A 295 12.84 2.99 -9.62
N HIS A 296 13.05 2.80 -10.93
CA HIS A 296 12.22 1.94 -11.80
C HIS A 296 12.91 0.63 -12.22
N GLY A 297 14.18 0.45 -11.84
CA GLY A 297 14.97 -0.73 -12.17
C GLY A 297 15.85 -0.57 -13.42
N GLN A 298 16.84 -1.46 -13.55
CA GLN A 298 17.87 -1.39 -14.59
C GLN A 298 17.36 -1.68 -16.01
N GLN A 299 16.12 -2.17 -16.15
CA GLN A 299 15.50 -2.48 -17.44
C GLN A 299 15.05 -1.23 -18.22
N VAL A 300 15.12 -0.04 -17.62
CA VAL A 300 14.76 1.21 -18.30
C VAL A 300 15.79 1.57 -19.38
N SER A 301 15.31 1.69 -20.62
CA SER A 301 16.14 2.05 -21.76
C SER A 301 16.54 3.52 -21.75
N ALA A 302 17.79 3.79 -22.12
CA ALA A 302 18.32 5.16 -22.21
C ALA A 302 17.52 6.02 -23.21
N ASP A 303 17.04 5.41 -24.31
CA ASP A 303 16.24 6.08 -25.32
C ASP A 303 14.86 6.53 -24.82
N THR A 304 14.26 5.78 -23.89
CA THR A 304 12.97 6.16 -23.29
C THR A 304 13.12 7.35 -22.34
N VAL A 305 14.19 7.36 -21.54
CA VAL A 305 14.51 8.49 -20.64
C VAL A 305 14.83 9.74 -21.45
N ARG A 306 15.67 9.63 -22.49
CA ARG A 306 16.01 10.75 -23.38
C ARG A 306 14.75 11.37 -24.01
N ARG A 307 13.93 10.57 -24.71
CA ARG A 307 12.70 11.07 -25.36
C ARG A 307 11.71 11.70 -24.39
N THR A 308 11.61 11.17 -23.17
CA THR A 308 10.69 11.68 -22.16
C THR A 308 11.20 13.00 -21.55
N ARG A 309 12.51 13.12 -21.33
CA ARG A 309 13.16 14.35 -20.89
C ARG A 309 13.01 15.46 -21.92
N ASP A 310 13.35 15.20 -23.19
CA ASP A 310 13.28 16.18 -24.27
C ASP A 310 11.86 16.77 -24.38
N ARG A 311 10.83 15.92 -24.28
CA ARG A 311 9.42 16.34 -24.27
C ARG A 311 9.02 17.17 -23.05
N ILE A 312 9.66 16.97 -21.90
CA ILE A 312 9.40 17.74 -20.68
C ILE A 312 10.07 19.11 -20.75
N GLU A 313 11.30 19.17 -21.24
CA GLU A 313 12.04 20.42 -21.45
C GLU A 313 11.35 21.29 -22.53
N GLU A 314 10.89 20.71 -23.64
CA GLU A 314 10.14 21.40 -24.70
C GLU A 314 8.79 21.97 -24.22
N ARG A 315 8.17 21.36 -23.19
CA ARG A 315 6.93 21.89 -22.58
C ARG A 315 7.19 22.97 -21.52
N ALA A 316 8.43 23.12 -21.06
CA ALA A 316 8.81 24.07 -20.02
C ALA A 316 9.41 25.37 -20.60
N SER A 317 9.84 25.36 -21.86
CA SER A 317 10.19 26.53 -22.69
C SER A 317 8.96 27.18 -23.32
#